data_AF-M7ZHW9-F1
#
_entry.id   AF-M7ZHW9-F1
#
_cell.length_a   1.000
_cell.length_b   1.000
_cell.length_c   1.000
_cell.angle_alpha   90.00
_cell.angle_beta   90.00
_cell.angle_gamma   90.00
#
_symmetry.space_group_name_H-M   'P 1'
#
loop_
_entity.id
_entity.type
_entity.pdbx_description
1 polymer ?
#
loop_
_entity_poly.entity_id
_entity_poly.type
_entity_poly.pdbx_seq_one_letter_code
_entity_poly.pdbx_strand_id
1 'polypeptide(L)'
;MVKLAFGSCGDSFSATSVRAYVAEFIATLLFVFAGVGSAIAYGKLTDDGALDPAGLVAIAIAHAFALFVGVAIAANISGGHPGAPLTPAVTFGLAVGGHITILTGIFYWVAQLLGSTAACFLLKFVTHGKAIPTHGVAAGMNEFEGVVMEIVITFALVYTTQVLNSCTSQLIQKSLDV
;
A
#
# COMPACT_ATOMS: atom_id res chain seq x y z
N MET A 1 0.05 -18.44 20.30
CA MET A 1 -0.66 -18.95 19.11
C MET A 1 -1.37 -17.76 18.48
N VAL A 2 -1.03 -17.41 17.24
CA VAL A 2 -1.70 -16.30 16.54
C VAL A 2 -3.14 -16.72 16.29
N LYS A 3 -4.11 -15.89 16.71
CA LYS A 3 -5.53 -16.20 16.57
C LYS A 3 -6.12 -15.29 15.50
N LEU A 4 -6.47 -15.85 14.35
CA LEU A 4 -7.27 -15.17 13.33
C LEU A 4 -8.61 -14.77 13.96
N ALA A 5 -8.89 -13.48 13.96
CA ALA A 5 -10.13 -12.92 14.49
C ALA A 5 -11.02 -12.48 13.33
N PHE A 6 -12.27 -12.99 13.31
CA PHE A 6 -13.22 -12.60 12.27
C PHE A 6 -13.64 -11.12 12.40
N GLY A 7 -13.88 -10.65 13.64
CA GLY A 7 -14.34 -9.29 13.94
C GLY A 7 -15.85 -9.18 14.11
N SER A 8 -16.33 -7.96 14.39
CA SER A 8 -17.74 -7.64 14.57
C SER A 8 -18.12 -6.39 13.78
N CYS A 9 -19.38 -6.29 13.34
CA CYS A 9 -19.86 -5.09 12.63
C CYS A 9 -19.77 -3.84 13.51
N GLY A 10 -20.04 -3.96 14.82
CA GLY A 10 -19.95 -2.83 15.75
C GLY A 10 -18.55 -2.21 15.78
N ASP A 11 -17.53 -3.05 15.81
CA ASP A 11 -16.14 -2.59 15.79
C ASP A 11 -15.77 -2.02 14.41
N SER A 12 -16.07 -2.74 13.33
CA SER A 12 -15.73 -2.32 11.96
C SER A 12 -16.46 -1.04 11.51
N PHE A 13 -17.63 -0.72 12.07
CA PHE A 13 -18.34 0.53 11.80
C PHE A 13 -18.19 1.58 12.91
N SER A 14 -17.25 1.38 13.85
CA SER A 14 -16.91 2.40 14.84
C SER A 14 -16.35 3.66 14.18
N ALA A 15 -16.47 4.80 14.86
CA ALA A 15 -15.89 6.05 14.36
C ALA A 15 -14.38 5.95 14.10
N THR A 16 -13.66 5.17 14.92
CA THR A 16 -12.24 4.90 14.74
C THR A 16 -11.97 4.10 13.46
N SER A 17 -12.74 3.04 13.19
CA SER A 17 -12.59 2.24 11.97
C SER A 17 -12.95 3.03 10.72
N VAL A 18 -14.00 3.85 10.76
CA VAL A 18 -14.35 4.74 9.63
C VAL A 18 -13.23 5.74 9.34
N ARG A 19 -12.66 6.37 10.37
CA ARG A 19 -11.50 7.24 10.21
C ARG A 19 -10.30 6.51 9.61
N ALA A 20 -10.10 5.25 9.99
CA ALA A 20 -9.05 4.41 9.44
C ALA A 20 -9.26 4.14 7.94
N TYR A 21 -10.48 3.79 7.52
CA TYR A 21 -10.79 3.56 6.11
C TYR A 21 -10.58 4.82 5.26
N VAL A 22 -10.94 6.00 5.78
CA VAL A 22 -10.67 7.28 5.09
C VAL A 22 -9.16 7.54 4.98
N ALA A 23 -8.40 7.25 6.04
CA ALA A 23 -6.94 7.39 5.99
C ALA A 23 -6.31 6.45 4.95
N GLU A 24 -6.73 5.19 4.91
CA GLU A 24 -6.28 4.22 3.90
C GLU A 24 -6.63 4.69 2.48
N PHE A 25 -7.86 5.16 2.26
CA PHE A 25 -8.27 5.71 0.97
C PHE A 25 -7.36 6.86 0.52
N ILE A 26 -7.15 7.86 1.38
CA ILE A 26 -6.33 9.04 1.05
C ILE A 26 -4.87 8.65 0.83
N ALA A 27 -4.32 7.82 1.72
CA ALA A 27 -2.91 7.45 1.66
C ALA A 27 -2.61 6.58 0.43
N THR A 28 -3.48 5.60 0.11
CA THR A 28 -3.36 4.81 -1.12
C THR A 28 -3.57 5.67 -2.37
N LEU A 29 -4.50 6.63 -2.35
CA LEU A 29 -4.68 7.58 -3.45
C LEU A 29 -3.40 8.36 -3.72
N LEU A 30 -2.79 8.97 -2.70
CA LEU A 30 -1.57 9.76 -2.86
C LEU A 30 -0.38 8.88 -3.32
N PHE A 31 -0.25 7.69 -2.74
CA PHE A 31 0.77 6.71 -3.12
C PHE A 31 0.69 6.35 -4.62
N VAL A 32 -0.50 5.92 -5.08
CA VAL A 32 -0.72 5.51 -6.47
C VAL A 32 -0.62 6.70 -7.42
N PHE A 33 -1.13 7.88 -7.02
CA PHE A 33 -1.06 9.08 -7.84
C PHE A 33 0.40 9.47 -8.13
N ALA A 34 1.26 9.48 -7.11
CA ALA A 34 2.67 9.79 -7.27
C ALA A 34 3.43 8.69 -8.03
N GLY A 35 3.21 7.42 -7.68
CA GLY A 35 3.87 6.27 -8.30
C GLY A 35 3.53 6.15 -9.78
N VAL A 36 2.25 6.02 -10.12
CA VAL A 36 1.79 5.92 -11.52
C VAL A 36 2.03 7.23 -12.27
N GLY A 37 1.87 8.38 -11.61
CA GLY A 37 2.17 9.68 -12.19
C GLY A 37 3.63 9.81 -12.63
N SER A 38 4.57 9.24 -11.88
CA SER A 38 5.99 9.22 -12.27
C SER A 38 6.24 8.40 -13.56
N ALA A 39 5.52 7.30 -13.75
CA ALA A 39 5.61 6.50 -14.98
C ALA A 39 5.01 7.25 -16.19
N ILE A 40 3.88 7.94 -16.00
CA ILE A 40 3.28 8.80 -17.04
C ILE A 40 4.23 9.96 -17.37
N ALA A 41 4.83 10.59 -16.35
CA ALA A 41 5.80 11.67 -16.54
C ALA A 41 7.02 11.19 -17.32
N TYR A 42 7.56 10.02 -17.00
CA TYR A 42 8.65 9.40 -17.76
C TYR A 42 8.25 9.22 -19.23
N GLY A 43 7.12 8.56 -19.50
CA GLY A 43 6.63 8.40 -20.88
C GLY A 43 6.45 9.74 -21.60
N LYS A 44 5.99 10.78 -20.90
CA LYS A 44 5.89 12.12 -21.51
C LYS A 44 7.26 12.75 -21.83
N LEU A 45 8.27 12.53 -21.00
CA LEU A 45 9.62 13.09 -21.19
C LEU A 45 10.42 12.35 -22.26
N THR A 46 10.10 11.08 -22.52
CA THR A 46 10.81 10.22 -23.47
C THR A 46 10.02 9.94 -24.75
N ASP A 47 8.91 10.65 -24.96
CA ASP A 47 7.96 10.41 -26.07
C ASP A 47 7.53 8.94 -26.18
N ASP A 48 7.13 8.38 -25.03
CA ASP A 48 6.67 7.01 -24.82
C ASP A 48 7.75 5.96 -25.17
N GLY A 49 9.03 6.31 -24.99
CA GLY A 49 10.18 5.44 -25.16
C GLY A 49 10.25 4.28 -24.16
N ALA A 50 11.03 3.25 -24.50
CA ALA A 50 11.24 2.09 -23.64
C ALA A 50 11.92 2.48 -22.32
N LEU A 51 11.54 1.80 -21.23
CA LEU A 51 12.08 2.06 -19.89
C LEU A 51 13.60 1.80 -19.86
N ASP A 52 14.35 2.85 -19.57
CA ASP A 52 15.80 2.82 -19.38
C ASP A 52 16.16 2.82 -17.87
N PRO A 53 17.44 2.63 -17.51
CA PRO A 53 17.86 2.59 -16.11
C PRO A 53 17.53 3.88 -15.34
N ALA A 54 17.61 5.04 -15.98
CA ALA A 54 17.30 6.31 -15.35
C ALA A 54 15.80 6.43 -15.03
N GLY A 55 14.93 6.03 -15.96
CA GLY A 55 13.49 5.94 -15.75
C GLY A 55 13.13 4.96 -14.64
N LEU A 56 13.77 3.80 -14.60
CA LEU A 56 13.54 2.80 -13.55
C LEU A 56 13.85 3.36 -12.16
N VAL A 57 14.99 4.06 -12.00
CA VAL A 57 15.37 4.70 -10.73
C VAL A 57 14.38 5.81 -10.35
N ALA A 58 13.97 6.64 -11.30
CA ALA A 58 13.01 7.72 -11.04
C ALA A 58 11.66 7.18 -10.54
N ILE A 59 11.14 6.14 -11.20
CA ILE A 59 9.87 5.49 -10.82
C ILE A 59 10.03 4.80 -9.46
N ALA A 60 11.13 4.09 -9.21
CA ALA A 60 11.37 3.40 -7.94
C ALA A 60 11.45 4.37 -6.75
N ILE A 61 12.17 5.48 -6.89
CA ILE A 61 12.28 6.52 -5.85
C ILE A 61 10.92 7.19 -5.60
N ALA A 62 10.16 7.48 -6.66
CA ALA A 62 8.82 8.05 -6.53
C ALA A 62 7.89 7.13 -5.72
N HIS A 63 7.89 5.82 -6.02
CA HIS A 63 7.11 4.84 -5.26
C HIS A 63 7.59 4.73 -3.81
N ALA A 64 8.91 4.66 -3.58
CA ALA A 64 9.48 4.52 -2.25
C ALA A 64 9.13 5.71 -1.34
N PHE A 65 9.30 6.94 -1.82
CA PHE A 65 8.98 8.13 -1.04
C PHE A 65 7.47 8.34 -0.88
N ALA A 66 6.68 8.07 -1.90
CA ALA A 66 5.22 8.17 -1.80
C ALA A 66 4.65 7.15 -0.80
N LEU A 67 5.17 5.90 -0.81
CA LEU A 67 4.80 4.89 0.17
C LEU A 67 5.26 5.29 1.57
N PHE A 68 6.50 5.77 1.73
CA PHE A 68 7.02 6.25 3.02
C PHE A 68 6.15 7.35 3.61
N VAL A 69 5.82 8.39 2.83
CA VAL A 69 4.95 9.47 3.27
C VAL A 69 3.55 8.95 3.56
N GLY A 70 2.99 8.12 2.68
CA GLY A 70 1.67 7.52 2.86
C GLY A 70 1.55 6.72 4.16
N VAL A 71 2.56 5.90 4.47
CA VAL A 71 2.65 5.17 5.75
C VAL A 71 2.73 6.16 6.92
N ALA A 72 3.59 7.17 6.84
CA ALA A 72 3.80 8.14 7.92
C ALA A 72 2.53 8.94 8.26
N ILE A 73 1.76 9.38 7.27
CA ILE A 73 0.54 10.18 7.50
C ILE A 73 -0.63 9.33 8.01
N ALA A 74 -0.68 8.05 7.65
CA ALA A 74 -1.77 7.16 8.04
C ALA A 74 -1.48 6.40 9.33
N ALA A 75 -0.22 6.21 9.72
CA ALA A 75 0.20 5.34 10.84
C ALA A 75 -0.53 5.58 12.17
N ASN A 76 -0.93 6.82 12.48
CA ASN A 76 -1.62 7.16 13.74
C ASN A 76 -3.15 7.26 13.61
N ILE A 77 -3.69 7.05 12.40
CA ILE A 77 -5.11 7.20 12.09
C ILE A 77 -5.72 5.85 11.69
N SER A 78 -4.99 5.07 10.88
CA SER A 78 -5.44 3.81 10.32
C SER A 78 -5.29 2.61 11.27
N GLY A 79 -5.23 2.83 12.57
CA GLY A 79 -5.42 1.76 13.56
C GLY A 79 -4.78 2.03 14.91
N GLY A 80 -5.44 1.59 15.98
CA GLY A 80 -4.79 1.31 17.27
C GLY A 80 -3.81 0.12 17.21
N HIS A 81 -3.22 -0.14 16.03
CA HIS A 81 -2.14 -1.08 15.76
C HIS A 81 -1.07 -0.28 15.01
N PRO A 82 0.22 -0.42 15.35
CA PRO A 82 1.26 0.31 14.64
C PRO A 82 1.21 -0.02 13.14
N GLY A 83 1.39 0.99 12.29
CA GLY A 83 1.53 0.83 10.84
C GLY A 83 0.24 1.04 10.03
N ALA A 84 0.39 1.73 8.90
CA ALA A 84 -0.67 1.87 7.89
C ALA A 84 -0.40 0.88 6.75
N PRO A 85 -1.28 -0.13 6.52
CA PRO A 85 -1.05 -1.13 5.48
C PRO A 85 -0.96 -0.56 4.06
N LEU A 86 -1.79 0.41 3.69
CA LEU A 86 -1.92 1.06 2.36
C LEU A 86 -2.14 0.14 1.15
N THR A 87 -2.02 -1.17 1.35
CA THR A 87 -2.00 -2.19 0.32
C THR A 87 -2.77 -3.43 0.81
N PRO A 88 -3.49 -4.12 -0.10
CA PRO A 88 -4.21 -5.33 0.26
C PRO A 88 -3.31 -6.44 0.81
N ALA A 89 -2.09 -6.59 0.27
CA ALA A 89 -1.13 -7.61 0.69
C ALA A 89 -0.62 -7.41 2.12
N VAL A 90 -0.30 -6.17 2.51
CA VAL A 90 0.10 -5.87 3.90
C VAL A 90 -1.09 -6.05 4.84
N THR A 91 -2.29 -5.59 4.45
CA THR A 91 -3.52 -5.81 5.23
C THR A 91 -3.77 -7.31 5.47
N PHE A 92 -3.58 -8.13 4.44
CA PHE A 92 -3.69 -9.58 4.55
C PHE A 92 -2.64 -10.18 5.49
N GLY A 93 -1.38 -9.78 5.34
CA GLY A 93 -0.30 -10.20 6.23
C GLY A 93 -0.59 -9.88 7.70
N LEU A 94 -1.11 -8.68 7.97
CA LEU A 94 -1.56 -8.27 9.30
C LEU A 94 -2.73 -9.13 9.80
N ALA A 95 -3.68 -9.50 8.94
CA ALA A 95 -4.82 -10.33 9.31
C ALA A 95 -4.38 -11.75 9.68
N VAL A 96 -3.48 -12.34 8.88
CA VAL A 96 -2.85 -13.64 9.16
C VAL A 96 -2.02 -13.57 10.45
N GLY A 97 -1.35 -12.45 10.69
CA GLY A 97 -0.61 -12.16 11.92
C GLY A 97 -1.48 -11.87 13.15
N GLY A 98 -2.81 -11.79 13.00
CA GLY A 98 -3.74 -11.50 14.09
C GLY A 98 -3.75 -10.04 14.55
N HIS A 99 -3.19 -9.13 13.75
CA HIS A 99 -3.11 -7.68 14.04
C HIS A 99 -4.32 -6.88 13.50
N ILE A 100 -5.13 -7.48 12.63
CA ILE A 100 -6.38 -6.88 12.14
C ILE A 100 -7.42 -8.00 11.99
N THR A 101 -8.69 -7.67 12.24
CA THR A 101 -9.78 -8.63 12.03
C THR A 101 -10.08 -8.78 10.54
N ILE A 102 -10.57 -9.95 10.14
CA ILE A 102 -10.89 -10.23 8.72
C ILE A 102 -11.91 -9.22 8.18
N LEU A 103 -12.99 -8.96 8.93
CA LEU A 103 -14.05 -8.03 8.50
C LEU A 103 -13.51 -6.61 8.31
N THR A 104 -12.71 -6.10 9.25
CA THR A 104 -12.08 -4.79 9.11
C THR A 104 -11.09 -4.78 7.94
N GLY A 105 -10.31 -5.85 7.74
CA GLY A 105 -9.39 -5.99 6.61
C GLY A 105 -10.07 -5.91 5.24
N ILE A 106 -11.29 -6.44 5.11
CA ILE A 106 -12.09 -6.31 3.87
C ILE A 106 -12.43 -4.85 3.60
N PHE A 107 -12.83 -4.07 4.60
CA PHE A 107 -13.11 -2.64 4.41
C PHE A 107 -11.84 -1.83 4.08
N TYR A 108 -10.68 -2.23 4.60
CA TYR A 108 -9.39 -1.66 4.20
C TYR A 108 -9.13 -1.93 2.72
N TRP A 109 -9.34 -3.16 2.24
CA TRP A 109 -9.20 -3.47 0.81
C TRP A 109 -10.11 -2.62 -0.05
N VAL A 110 -11.37 -2.46 0.34
CA VAL A 110 -12.32 -1.59 -0.40
C VAL A 110 -11.79 -0.15 -0.44
N ALA A 111 -11.35 0.41 0.68
CA ALA A 111 -10.79 1.76 0.74
C ALA A 111 -9.54 1.92 -0.13
N GLN A 112 -8.60 0.97 -0.06
CA GLN A 112 -7.35 0.97 -0.82
C GLN A 112 -7.61 0.86 -2.34
N LEU A 113 -8.49 -0.06 -2.75
CA LEU A 113 -8.84 -0.25 -4.16
C LEU A 113 -9.58 0.97 -4.73
N LEU A 114 -10.49 1.58 -3.96
CA LEU A 114 -11.15 2.82 -4.34
C LEU A 114 -10.16 3.99 -4.42
N GLY A 115 -9.23 4.11 -3.47
CA GLY A 115 -8.19 5.15 -3.46
C GLY A 115 -7.27 5.05 -4.68
N SER A 116 -6.80 3.84 -4.99
CA SER A 116 -5.99 3.55 -6.19
C SER A 116 -6.76 3.88 -7.48
N THR A 117 -8.02 3.47 -7.58
CA THR A 117 -8.86 3.73 -8.75
C THR A 117 -9.09 5.24 -8.94
N ALA A 118 -9.40 5.96 -7.86
CA ALA A 118 -9.57 7.41 -7.90
C ALA A 118 -8.28 8.12 -8.35
N ALA A 119 -7.10 7.68 -7.87
CA ALA A 119 -5.81 8.20 -8.31
C ALA A 119 -5.61 8.07 -9.82
N CYS A 120 -5.91 6.90 -10.39
CA CYS A 120 -5.81 6.65 -11.83
C CYS A 120 -6.76 7.54 -12.66
N PHE A 121 -8.00 7.75 -12.20
CA PHE A 121 -8.92 8.69 -12.87
C PHE A 121 -8.46 10.14 -12.78
N LEU A 122 -7.97 10.57 -11.61
CA LEU A 122 -7.41 11.90 -11.43
C LEU A 122 -6.19 12.11 -12.34
N LEU A 123 -5.28 11.14 -12.40
CA LEU A 123 -4.13 11.17 -13.31
C LEU A 123 -4.59 11.30 -14.76
N LYS A 124 -5.55 10.49 -15.20
CA LYS A 124 -6.08 10.56 -16.56
C LYS A 124 -6.64 11.95 -16.87
N PHE A 125 -7.31 12.58 -15.91
CA PHE A 125 -7.81 13.94 -16.04
C PHE A 125 -6.69 14.98 -16.13
N VAL A 126 -5.75 15.00 -15.16
CA VAL A 126 -4.70 16.04 -15.08
C VAL A 126 -3.59 15.89 -16.11
N THR A 127 -3.48 14.72 -16.76
CA THR A 127 -2.50 14.44 -17.83
C THR A 127 -3.11 14.53 -19.23
N HIS A 128 -4.27 15.17 -19.38
CA HIS A 128 -4.97 15.34 -20.66
C HIS A 128 -5.29 14.01 -21.38
N GLY A 129 -5.74 13.01 -20.64
CA GLY A 129 -6.22 11.75 -21.20
C GLY A 129 -5.11 10.77 -21.58
N LYS A 130 -3.86 10.99 -21.14
CA LYS A 130 -2.77 10.01 -21.31
C LYS A 130 -3.17 8.64 -20.77
N ALA A 131 -2.62 7.59 -21.39
CA ALA A 131 -2.85 6.23 -20.96
C ALA A 131 -2.32 6.01 -19.54
N ILE A 132 -3.06 5.23 -18.75
CA ILE A 132 -2.61 4.79 -17.43
C ILE A 132 -1.80 3.51 -17.62
N PRO A 133 -0.49 3.50 -17.34
CA PRO A 133 0.33 2.31 -17.54
C PRO A 133 -0.09 1.21 -16.57
N THR A 134 -0.07 -0.03 -17.05
CA THR A 134 -0.41 -1.23 -16.28
C THR A 134 0.82 -2.10 -16.06
N HIS A 135 0.93 -2.73 -14.89
CA HIS A 135 1.96 -3.73 -14.63
C HIS A 135 1.79 -4.94 -15.55
N GLY A 136 2.90 -5.49 -16.01
CA GLY A 136 2.93 -6.66 -16.87
C GLY A 136 4.25 -7.42 -16.72
N VAL A 137 4.21 -8.72 -16.99
CA VAL A 137 5.38 -9.59 -17.05
C VAL A 137 6.26 -9.15 -18.23
N ALA A 138 7.57 -9.06 -18.01
CA ALA A 138 8.51 -8.66 -19.04
C ALA A 138 8.50 -9.62 -20.24
N ALA A 139 8.76 -9.10 -21.45
CA ALA A 139 8.85 -9.94 -22.64
C ALA A 139 9.95 -11.01 -22.48
N GLY A 140 9.60 -12.28 -22.71
CA GLY A 140 10.50 -13.41 -22.53
C GLY A 140 10.50 -14.03 -21.12
N MET A 141 9.83 -13.42 -20.14
CA MET A 141 9.55 -14.01 -18.83
C MET A 141 8.19 -14.71 -18.87
N ASN A 142 8.08 -15.89 -18.26
CA ASN A 142 6.79 -16.58 -18.13
C ASN A 142 6.02 -16.11 -16.89
N GLU A 143 4.73 -16.48 -16.83
CA GLU A 143 3.84 -16.06 -15.74
C GLU A 143 4.29 -16.59 -14.38
N PHE A 144 4.83 -17.81 -14.32
CA PHE A 144 5.29 -18.43 -13.07
C PHE A 144 6.51 -17.71 -12.50
N GLU A 145 7.47 -17.34 -13.35
CA GLU A 145 8.64 -16.51 -12.97
C GLU A 145 8.20 -15.16 -12.41
N GLY A 146 7.22 -14.52 -13.04
CA GLY A 146 6.62 -13.29 -12.55
C GLY A 146 5.96 -13.46 -11.17
N VAL A 147 5.20 -14.54 -10.98
CA VAL A 147 4.57 -14.85 -9.68
C VAL A 147 5.62 -15.08 -8.59
N VAL A 148 6.70 -15.82 -8.88
CA VAL A 148 7.78 -16.05 -7.91
C VAL A 148 8.47 -14.74 -7.53
N MET A 149 8.74 -13.87 -8.51
CA MET A 149 9.29 -12.54 -8.26
C MET A 149 8.40 -11.73 -7.32
N GLU A 150 7.10 -11.65 -7.60
CA GLU A 150 6.11 -10.94 -6.79
C GLU A 150 5.99 -11.51 -5.37
N ILE A 151 6.06 -12.85 -5.20
CA ILE A 151 6.08 -13.50 -3.89
C ILE A 151 7.26 -13.00 -3.06
N VAL A 152 8.47 -12.99 -3.63
CA VAL A 152 9.68 -12.63 -2.90
C VAL A 152 9.66 -11.16 -2.48
N ILE A 153 9.34 -10.24 -3.39
CA ILE A 153 9.33 -8.80 -3.09
C ILE A 153 8.17 -8.40 -2.18
N THR A 154 6.99 -9.04 -2.33
CA THR A 154 5.84 -8.81 -1.43
C THR A 154 6.12 -9.39 -0.05
N PHE A 155 6.77 -10.57 0.04
CA PHE A 155 7.20 -11.12 1.32
C PHE A 155 8.14 -10.14 2.05
N ALA A 156 9.12 -9.57 1.35
CA ALA A 156 10.02 -8.58 1.94
C ALA A 156 9.25 -7.38 2.51
N LEU A 157 8.33 -6.80 1.73
CA LEU A 157 7.49 -5.68 2.18
C LEU A 157 6.65 -6.04 3.41
N VAL A 158 5.90 -7.15 3.34
CA VAL A 158 5.03 -7.59 4.44
C VAL A 158 5.86 -7.92 5.69
N TYR A 159 6.98 -8.62 5.54
CA TYR A 159 7.88 -8.94 6.65
C TYR A 159 8.40 -7.66 7.34
N THR A 160 8.84 -6.66 6.57
CA THR A 160 9.28 -5.37 7.11
C THR A 160 8.18 -4.72 7.95
N THR A 161 6.93 -4.68 7.48
CA THR A 161 5.82 -4.09 8.24
C THR A 161 5.52 -4.84 9.53
N GLN A 162 5.56 -6.17 9.52
CA GLN A 162 5.32 -7.00 10.71
C GLN A 162 6.40 -6.80 11.78
N VAL A 163 7.66 -6.70 11.35
CA VAL A 163 8.80 -6.45 12.25
C VAL A 163 8.70 -5.05 12.85
N LEU A 164 8.39 -4.03 12.05
CA LEU A 164 8.19 -2.65 12.53
C LEU A 164 7.08 -2.56 13.57
N ASN A 165 5.98 -3.27 13.36
CA ASN A 165 4.85 -3.31 14.29
C ASN A 165 5.22 -3.96 15.61
N SER A 166 5.97 -5.06 15.54
CA SER A 166 6.46 -5.77 16.72
C SER A 166 7.41 -4.90 17.56
N CYS A 167 8.36 -4.22 16.89
CA CYS A 167 9.30 -3.31 17.54
C CYS A 167 8.60 -2.13 18.21
N THR A 168 7.65 -1.48 17.51
CA THR A 168 6.89 -0.35 18.05
C THR A 168 6.11 -0.74 19.30
N SER A 169 5.49 -1.92 19.29
CA SER A 169 4.75 -2.44 20.44
C SER A 169 5.63 -2.66 21.67
N GLN A 170 6.86 -3.18 21.47
CA GLN A 170 7.82 -3.37 22.56
C GLN A 170 8.33 -2.04 23.15
N LEU A 171 8.57 -1.03 22.31
CA LEU A 171 9.00 0.29 22.77
C LEU A 171 7.93 0.99 23.61
N ILE A 172 6.66 0.90 23.20
CA ILE A 172 5.53 1.45 23.96
C ILE A 172 5.44 0.76 25.33
N GLN A 173 5.50 -0.56 25.36
CA GLN A 173 5.46 -1.31 26.63
C GLN A 173 6.59 -0.87 27.57
N LYS A 174 7.83 -0.81 27.06
CA LYS A 174 8.99 -0.38 27.85
C LYS A 174 8.87 1.07 28.36
N SER A 175 8.15 1.94 27.66
CA SER A 175 7.91 3.32 28.11
C SER A 175 6.86 3.45 29.21
N LEU A 176 5.96 2.47 29.33
CA LEU A 176 4.92 2.43 30.37
C LEU A 176 5.39 1.75 31.67
N ASP A 177 6.45 0.94 31.58
CA ASP A 177 7.05 0.22 32.71
C ASP A 177 8.11 1.07 33.48
N VAL A 178 8.23 2.37 33.19
CA VAL A 178 9.11 3.36 33.88
C VAL A 178 8.26 4.39 34.62
#